data_AF-A0A7V6X2C0-F1
#
_entry.id   AF-A0A7V6X2C0-F1
#
_cell.length_a   1.000
_cell.length_b   1.000
_cell.length_c   1.000
_cell.angle_alpha   90.00
_cell.angle_beta   90.00
_cell.angle_gamma   90.00
#
_symmetry.space_group_name_H-M   'P 1'
#
loop_
_entity.id
_entity.type
_entity.pdbx_description
1 polymer ?
#
loop_
_entity_poly.entity_id
_entity_poly.type
_entity_poly.pdbx_seq_one_letter_code
_entity_poly.pdbx_strand_id
1 'polypeptide(L)'
;MDNRKTINLLSNKMLFIGMITAAAVLLVGWFVFSAKNVTLIVDGKPLSIVVHSGTVEEVLDETGIKVGPEDEVRPSETSKVYDNSVIVVARKQKVEIYDGTEKRETFMTMRSVPEILSALGITLGKDDEVEANLNPKAGEIP
;
A
#
# COMPACT_ATOMS: atom_id res chain seq x y z
N MET A 1 25.27 -24.06 54.93
CA MET A 1 24.42 -23.55 53.83
C MET A 1 23.36 -24.61 53.53
N ASP A 2 22.08 -24.22 53.51
CA ASP A 2 20.95 -25.15 53.40
C ASP A 2 20.72 -25.59 51.94
N ASN A 3 21.17 -26.79 51.58
CA ASN A 3 21.10 -27.35 50.23
C ASN A 3 19.66 -27.54 49.71
N ARG A 4 18.66 -27.62 50.60
CA ARG A 4 17.26 -27.74 50.18
C ARG A 4 16.76 -26.44 49.53
N LYS A 5 17.21 -25.29 50.03
CA LYS A 5 16.85 -23.97 49.46
C LYS A 5 17.49 -23.75 48.10
N THR A 6 18.75 -24.16 47.91
CA THR A 6 19.45 -24.01 46.64
C THR A 6 18.89 -24.93 45.55
N ILE A 7 18.52 -26.17 45.88
CA ILE A 7 17.89 -27.11 44.93
C ILE A 7 16.50 -26.62 44.51
N ASN A 8 15.67 -26.15 45.44
CA ASN A 8 14.35 -25.60 45.12
C ASN A 8 14.47 -24.30 44.29
N LEU A 9 15.48 -23.47 44.58
CA LEU A 9 15.75 -22.25 43.81
C LEU A 9 16.24 -22.55 42.39
N LEU A 10 17.10 -23.57 42.22
CA LEU A 10 17.59 -24.03 40.91
C LEU A 10 16.46 -24.67 40.09
N SER A 11 15.62 -25.50 40.70
CA SER A 11 14.47 -26.15 40.04
C SER A 11 13.46 -25.11 39.56
N ASN A 12 13.13 -24.11 40.38
CA ASN A 12 12.22 -23.04 39.98
C ASN A 12 12.81 -22.21 38.83
N LYS A 13 14.11 -21.89 38.86
CA LYS A 13 14.79 -21.19 37.76
C LYS A 13 14.75 -21.99 36.45
N MET A 14 14.97 -23.30 36.49
CA MET A 14 14.88 -24.17 35.32
C MET A 14 13.44 -24.23 34.77
N LEU A 15 12.43 -24.23 35.65
CA LEU A 15 11.03 -24.18 35.27
C LEU A 15 10.66 -22.83 34.60
N PHE A 16 11.17 -21.71 35.11
CA PHE A 16 11.00 -20.38 34.50
C PHE A 16 11.70 -20.29 33.13
N ILE A 17 12.93 -20.81 33.01
CA ILE A 17 13.66 -20.85 31.73
C ILE A 17 12.91 -21.71 30.70
N GLY A 18 12.40 -22.87 31.11
CA GLY A 18 11.55 -23.72 30.27
C GLY A 18 10.29 -23.01 29.79
N MET A 19 9.65 -22.23 30.66
CA MET A 19 8.44 -21.47 30.31
C MET A 19 8.73 -20.32 29.34
N ILE A 20 9.83 -19.58 29.55
CA ILE A 20 10.26 -18.50 28.65
C ILE A 20 10.62 -19.04 27.26
N THR A 21 11.34 -20.16 27.20
CA THR A 21 11.71 -20.80 25.93
C THR A 21 10.48 -21.33 25.19
N ALA A 22 9.53 -21.96 25.90
CA ALA A 22 8.27 -22.38 25.30
C ALA A 22 7.46 -21.19 24.75
N ALA A 23 7.37 -20.09 25.49
CA ALA A 23 6.71 -18.87 25.03
C ALA A 23 7.39 -18.28 23.78
N ALA A 24 8.72 -18.26 23.74
CA ALA A 24 9.47 -17.79 22.57
C ALA A 24 9.20 -18.66 21.32
N VAL A 25 9.16 -19.99 21.47
CA VAL A 25 8.84 -20.90 20.36
C VAL A 25 7.43 -20.67 19.83
N LEU A 26 6.45 -20.46 20.72
CA LEU A 26 5.07 -20.15 20.32
C LEU A 26 4.98 -18.81 19.58
N LEU A 27 5.69 -17.79 20.04
CA LEU A 27 5.73 -16.48 19.36
C LEU A 27 6.34 -16.57 17.96
N VAL A 28 7.46 -17.28 17.81
CA VAL A 28 8.08 -17.51 16.50
C VAL A 28 7.14 -18.32 15.59
N GLY A 29 6.50 -19.36 16.10
CA GLY A 29 5.52 -20.15 15.35
C GLY A 29 4.32 -19.32 14.89
N TRP A 30 3.78 -18.47 15.77
CA TRP A 30 2.71 -17.55 15.44
C TRP A 30 3.11 -16.54 14.35
N PHE A 31 4.33 -15.99 14.45
CA PHE A 31 4.86 -15.03 13.49
C PHE A 31 4.94 -15.65 12.09
N VAL A 32 5.52 -16.84 11.98
CA VAL A 32 5.61 -17.57 10.70
C VAL A 32 4.22 -17.91 10.15
N PHE A 33 3.28 -18.31 11.00
CA PHE A 33 1.92 -18.68 10.56
C PHE A 33 1.08 -17.46 10.13
N SER A 34 1.38 -16.28 10.64
CA SER A 34 0.63 -15.05 10.33
C SER A 34 1.02 -14.41 8.99
N ALA A 35 2.03 -14.97 8.31
CA ALA A 35 2.47 -14.51 7.00
C ALA A 35 1.40 -14.71 5.93
N LYS A 36 1.12 -13.65 5.16
CA LYS A 36 0.18 -13.65 4.04
C LYS A 36 0.87 -13.19 2.78
N ASN A 37 0.60 -13.87 1.67
CA ASN A 37 1.01 -13.43 0.35
C ASN A 37 -0.02 -12.45 -0.18
N VAL A 38 0.40 -11.26 -0.57
CA VAL A 38 -0.48 -10.23 -1.12
C VAL A 38 0.08 -9.76 -2.45
N THR A 39 -0.82 -9.55 -3.42
CA THR A 39 -0.46 -8.91 -4.69
C THR A 39 -0.86 -7.44 -4.60
N LEU A 40 0.13 -6.56 -4.59
CA LEU A 40 -0.05 -5.13 -4.57
C LEU A 40 0.19 -4.56 -5.97
N ILE A 41 -0.83 -3.97 -6.57
CA ILE A 41 -0.78 -3.37 -7.90
C ILE A 41 -0.72 -1.87 -7.73
N VAL A 42 0.45 -1.27 -7.97
CA VAL A 42 0.65 0.19 -7.88
C VAL A 42 0.78 0.75 -9.28
N ASP A 43 -0.14 1.63 -9.67
CA ASP A 43 -0.14 2.27 -11.00
C ASP A 43 0.00 1.24 -12.15
N GLY A 44 -0.72 0.12 -12.02
CA GLY A 44 -0.73 -0.99 -12.99
C GLY A 44 0.44 -1.96 -12.88
N LYS A 45 1.39 -1.75 -11.97
CA LYS A 45 2.56 -2.62 -11.78
C LYS A 45 2.33 -3.58 -10.60
N PRO A 46 2.23 -4.91 -10.85
CA PRO A 46 2.05 -5.89 -9.79
C PRO A 46 3.36 -6.12 -9.01
N LEU A 47 3.24 -6.20 -7.70
CA LEU A 47 4.29 -6.56 -6.75
C LEU A 47 3.75 -7.64 -5.81
N SER A 48 4.43 -8.78 -5.75
CA SER A 48 4.14 -9.82 -4.76
C SER A 48 4.91 -9.51 -3.48
N ILE A 49 4.18 -9.37 -2.37
CA ILE A 49 4.73 -9.06 -1.06
C ILE A 49 4.27 -10.10 -0.04
N VAL A 50 5.09 -10.31 0.98
CA VAL A 50 4.70 -11.07 2.16
C VAL A 50 4.54 -10.08 3.29
N VAL A 51 3.35 -10.07 3.90
CA VAL A 51 2.97 -9.14 4.95
C VAL A 51 2.39 -9.88 6.14
N HIS A 52 2.36 -9.24 7.30
CA HIS A 52 1.69 -9.77 8.49
C HIS A 52 0.46 -8.94 8.87
N SER A 53 0.18 -7.92 8.07
CA SER A 53 -0.90 -6.95 8.25
C SER A 53 -2.31 -7.58 8.23
N GLY A 54 -3.22 -6.98 8.98
CA GLY A 54 -4.63 -7.33 9.07
C GLY A 54 -5.53 -6.56 8.10
N THR A 55 -5.17 -5.33 7.72
CA THR A 55 -5.96 -4.43 6.86
C THR A 55 -5.16 -3.92 5.66
N VAL A 56 -5.86 -3.35 4.67
CA VAL A 56 -5.23 -2.73 3.50
C VAL A 56 -4.34 -1.55 3.91
N GLU A 57 -4.80 -0.70 4.84
CA GLU A 57 -4.03 0.41 5.40
C GLU A 57 -2.69 -0.07 5.99
N GLU A 58 -2.73 -1.10 6.84
CA GLU A 58 -1.52 -1.66 7.46
C GLU A 58 -0.56 -2.26 6.41
N VAL A 59 -1.06 -2.84 5.31
CA VAL A 59 -0.22 -3.31 4.20
C VAL A 59 0.48 -2.15 3.50
N LEU A 60 -0.23 -1.05 3.27
CA LEU A 60 0.33 0.14 2.64
C LEU A 60 1.42 0.78 3.52
N ASP A 61 1.18 0.84 4.83
CA ASP A 61 2.16 1.30 5.82
C ASP A 61 3.40 0.38 5.89
N GLU A 62 3.21 -0.94 5.95
CA GLU A 62 4.29 -1.93 6.01
C GLU A 62 5.18 -1.87 4.75
N THR A 63 4.58 -1.59 3.60
CA THR A 63 5.30 -1.44 2.31
C THR A 63 5.83 -0.03 2.06
N GLY A 64 5.52 0.95 2.93
CA GLY A 64 5.91 2.34 2.77
C GLY A 64 5.22 3.05 1.59
N ILE A 65 4.11 2.51 1.09
CA ILE A 65 3.34 3.11 0.00
C ILE A 65 2.38 4.14 0.57
N LYS A 66 2.67 5.41 0.28
CA LYS A 66 1.80 6.52 0.64
C LYS A 66 0.71 6.70 -0.42
N VAL A 67 -0.50 6.89 0.07
CA VAL A 67 -1.71 7.16 -0.72
C VAL A 67 -2.14 8.60 -0.45
N GLY A 68 -2.37 9.36 -1.51
CA GLY A 68 -2.92 10.70 -1.44
C GLY A 68 -4.44 10.70 -1.25
N PRO A 69 -5.05 11.83 -0.84
CA PRO A 69 -6.49 11.90 -0.56
C PRO A 69 -7.38 11.64 -1.78
N GLU A 70 -6.86 11.84 -3.00
CA GLU A 70 -7.59 11.65 -4.26
C GLU A 70 -7.29 10.30 -4.93
N ASP A 71 -6.29 9.58 -4.42
CA ASP A 71 -5.89 8.28 -4.93
C ASP A 71 -6.99 7.24 -4.67
N GLU A 72 -7.05 6.23 -5.52
CA GLU A 72 -8.01 5.16 -5.39
C GLU A 72 -7.33 3.89 -4.85
N VAL A 73 -7.83 3.40 -3.71
CA VAL A 73 -7.37 2.13 -3.11
C VAL A 73 -8.51 1.13 -3.11
N ARG A 74 -8.24 -0.07 -3.62
CA ARG A 74 -9.21 -1.17 -3.69
C ARG A 74 -8.58 -2.49 -3.24
N PRO A 75 -9.18 -3.24 -2.29
CA PRO A 75 -10.34 -2.88 -1.45
C PRO A 75 -10.08 -1.62 -0.58
N SER A 76 -11.10 -1.14 0.15
CA SER A 76 -10.94 0.05 1.01
C SER A 76 -9.81 -0.14 2.03
N GLU A 77 -9.20 0.95 2.49
CA GLU A 77 -8.12 0.93 3.48
C GLU A 77 -8.46 0.12 4.75
N THR A 78 -9.72 0.17 5.18
CA THR A 78 -10.25 -0.56 6.35
C THR A 78 -10.60 -2.03 6.08
N SER A 79 -10.51 -2.49 4.83
CA SER A 79 -10.84 -3.86 4.45
C SER A 79 -9.80 -4.84 5.01
N LYS A 80 -10.28 -6.01 5.45
CA LYS A 80 -9.40 -7.08 5.93
C LYS A 80 -8.61 -7.70 4.79
N VAL A 81 -7.36 -8.02 5.08
CA VAL A 81 -6.44 -8.69 4.16
C VAL A 81 -6.28 -10.17 4.54
N TYR A 82 -6.43 -11.03 3.54
CA TYR A 82 -6.26 -12.47 3.63
C TYR A 82 -5.12 -12.94 2.72
N ASP A 83 -4.70 -14.19 2.87
CA ASP A 83 -3.73 -14.79 1.95
C ASP A 83 -4.25 -14.75 0.51
N ASN A 84 -3.36 -14.41 -0.41
CA ASN A 84 -3.62 -14.17 -1.85
C ASN A 84 -4.56 -12.98 -2.15
N SER A 85 -4.71 -12.03 -1.22
CA SER A 85 -5.45 -10.79 -1.50
C SER A 85 -4.80 -9.98 -2.61
N VAL A 86 -5.61 -9.28 -3.38
CA VAL A 86 -5.16 -8.32 -4.39
C VAL A 86 -5.54 -6.92 -3.91
N ILE A 87 -4.56 -6.04 -3.80
CA ILE A 87 -4.73 -4.64 -3.45
C ILE A 87 -4.30 -3.81 -4.64
N VAL A 88 -5.12 -2.86 -5.05
CA VAL A 88 -4.87 -1.94 -6.16
C VAL A 88 -4.76 -0.53 -5.59
N VAL A 89 -3.68 0.15 -5.94
CA VAL A 89 -3.44 1.56 -5.67
C VAL A 89 -3.30 2.26 -7.01
N ALA A 90 -4.25 3.14 -7.33
CA ALA A 90 -4.20 3.97 -8.51
C ALA A 90 -4.05 5.43 -8.09
N ARG A 91 -2.87 6.00 -8.38
CA ARG A 91 -2.61 7.40 -8.04
C ARG A 91 -3.35 8.33 -8.97
N LYS A 92 -4.01 9.34 -8.42
CA LYS A 92 -4.64 10.41 -9.19
C LYS A 92 -3.82 11.67 -9.09
N GLN A 93 -3.79 12.38 -10.20
CA GLN A 93 -3.04 13.61 -10.32
C GLN A 93 -3.92 14.72 -10.80
N LYS A 94 -3.59 15.92 -10.34
CA LYS A 94 -4.25 17.13 -10.74
C LYS A 94 -3.93 17.42 -12.20
N VAL A 95 -4.97 17.53 -13.02
CA VAL A 95 -4.91 18.00 -14.39
C VAL A 95 -5.55 19.39 -14.42
N GLU A 96 -4.80 20.36 -14.93
CA GLU A 96 -5.30 21.71 -15.17
C GLU A 96 -5.47 21.92 -16.68
N ILE A 97 -6.65 22.37 -17.09
CA ILE A 97 -6.99 22.53 -18.49
C ILE A 97 -7.44 23.96 -18.71
N TYR A 98 -6.90 24.56 -19.76
CA TYR A 98 -7.20 25.90 -20.19
C TYR A 98 -7.91 25.83 -21.53
N ASP A 99 -9.21 26.12 -21.53
CA ASP A 99 -10.04 26.24 -22.73
C ASP A 99 -10.27 27.73 -22.99
N GLY A 100 -9.38 28.33 -23.79
CA GLY A 100 -9.28 29.78 -23.94
C GLY A 100 -9.00 30.47 -22.60
N THR A 101 -10.01 31.15 -22.04
CA THR A 101 -9.91 31.82 -20.73
C THR A 101 -10.48 31.01 -19.56
N GLU A 102 -11.15 29.88 -19.84
CA GLU A 102 -11.71 29.02 -18.79
C GLU A 102 -10.65 28.07 -18.24
N LYS A 103 -10.45 28.09 -16.92
CA LYS A 103 -9.64 27.09 -16.21
C LYS A 103 -10.54 26.00 -15.66
N ARG A 104 -10.19 24.74 -15.91
CA ARG A 104 -10.82 23.55 -15.30
C ARG A 104 -9.77 22.73 -14.57
N GLU A 105 -10.14 22.18 -13.43
CA GLU A 105 -9.27 21.34 -12.61
C GLU A 105 -9.96 20.01 -12.31
N THR A 106 -9.23 18.91 -12.43
CA THR A 106 -9.76 17.57 -12.16
C THR A 106 -8.65 16.62 -11.73
N PHE A 107 -9.00 15.51 -11.09
CA PHE A 107 -8.06 14.47 -10.68
C PHE A 107 -8.24 13.23 -11.56
N MET A 108 -7.17 12.80 -12.23
CA MET A 108 -7.20 11.64 -13.12
C MET A 108 -6.01 10.72 -12.88
N THR A 109 -6.18 9.43 -13.21
CA THR A 109 -5.04 8.52 -13.31
C THR A 109 -4.19 8.89 -14.54
N MET A 110 -2.93 8.45 -14.54
CA MET A 110 -1.99 8.72 -15.64
C MET A 110 -2.60 8.35 -17.00
N ARG A 111 -2.70 9.35 -17.89
CA ARG A 111 -3.31 9.28 -19.23
C ARG A 111 -2.52 10.12 -20.21
N SER A 112 -2.57 9.75 -21.49
CA SER A 112 -2.08 10.59 -22.58
C SER A 112 -3.02 11.78 -22.85
N VAL A 113 -2.50 12.85 -23.47
CA VAL A 113 -3.31 14.03 -23.82
C VAL A 113 -4.60 13.67 -24.59
N PRO A 114 -4.58 12.80 -25.62
CA PRO A 114 -5.82 12.39 -26.28
C PRO A 114 -6.82 11.66 -25.36
N GLU A 115 -6.32 10.85 -24.43
CA GLU A 115 -7.17 10.13 -23.46
C GLU A 115 -7.80 11.09 -22.44
N ILE A 116 -7.10 12.16 -22.04
CA ILE A 116 -7.62 13.21 -21.15
C ILE A 116 -8.76 13.95 -21.85
N LEU A 117 -8.52 14.42 -23.08
CA LEU A 117 -9.54 15.12 -23.87
C LEU A 117 -10.77 14.24 -24.07
N SER A 118 -10.58 12.97 -24.42
CA SER A 118 -11.66 12.00 -24.57
C SER A 118 -12.42 11.75 -23.27
N ALA A 119 -11.71 11.58 -22.14
CA ALA A 119 -12.33 11.37 -20.83
C ALA A 119 -13.17 12.57 -20.35
N LEU A 120 -12.85 13.76 -20.84
CA LEU A 120 -13.57 15.00 -20.54
C LEU A 120 -14.62 15.38 -21.58
N GLY A 121 -14.74 14.60 -22.66
CA GLY A 121 -15.64 14.91 -23.76
C GLY A 121 -15.23 16.16 -24.55
N ILE A 122 -13.96 16.55 -24.52
CA ILE A 122 -13.42 17.67 -25.30
C ILE A 122 -13.09 17.16 -26.70
N THR A 123 -13.64 17.82 -27.72
CA THR A 123 -13.38 17.53 -29.13
C THR A 123 -12.66 18.71 -29.77
N LEU A 124 -11.54 18.44 -30.42
CA LEU A 124 -10.76 19.48 -31.11
C LEU A 124 -11.39 19.82 -32.46
N GLY A 125 -11.60 21.11 -32.70
CA GLY A 125 -11.91 21.69 -34.00
C GLY A 125 -10.71 21.64 -34.96
N LYS A 126 -10.96 21.98 -36.22
CA LYS A 126 -9.94 21.96 -37.29
C LYS A 126 -8.80 22.96 -37.03
N ASP A 127 -9.11 24.07 -36.37
CA ASP A 127 -8.19 25.19 -36.14
C ASP A 127 -7.70 25.24 -34.68
N ASP A 128 -8.01 24.22 -33.88
CA ASP A 128 -7.59 24.13 -32.47
C ASP A 128 -6.15 23.63 -32.37
N GLU A 129 -5.39 24.21 -31.43
CA GLU A 129 -4.04 23.79 -31.09
C GLU A 129 -3.99 23.30 -29.64
N VAL A 130 -3.24 22.22 -29.40
CA VAL A 130 -3.05 21.65 -28.06
C VAL A 130 -1.62 21.82 -27.64
N GLU A 131 -1.42 22.59 -26.57
CA GLU A 131 -0.16 22.69 -25.86
C GLU A 131 -0.21 21.81 -24.61
N ALA A 132 0.78 20.93 -24.45
CA ALA A 132 0.90 20.04 -23.30
C ALA A 132 2.35 20.05 -22.80
N ASN A 133 2.53 19.80 -21.50
CA ASN A 133 3.85 19.64 -20.93
C ASN A 133 4.41 18.27 -21.32
N LEU A 134 5.23 18.23 -22.37
CA LEU A 134 5.82 16.98 -22.85
C LEU A 134 6.90 16.40 -21.93
N ASN A 135 7.32 17.13 -20.89
CA ASN A 135 8.28 16.63 -19.89
C ASN A 135 7.71 16.79 -18.46
N PRO A 136 6.60 16.09 -18.16
CA PRO A 136 6.07 16.08 -16.80
C PRO A 136 7.07 15.38 -15.88
N LYS A 137 7.10 15.72 -14.58
CA LYS A 137 8.00 14.98 -13.66
C LYS A 137 7.61 13.50 -13.65
N ALA A 138 8.52 12.65 -13.20
CA ALA A 138 8.25 11.22 -13.11
C ALA A 138 6.95 10.95 -12.33
N GLY A 139 5.97 10.41 -13.04
CA GLY A 139 4.66 10.11 -12.49
C GLY A 139 3.60 11.16 -12.76
N GLU A 140 3.91 12.38 -13.25
CA GLU A 140 2.98 13.48 -13.61
C GLU A 140 2.30 13.25 -14.99
N ILE A 141 1.09 13.79 -15.15
CA ILE A 141 0.34 13.80 -16.42
C ILE A 141 0.94 14.86 -17.36
N PRO A 142 1.07 14.57 -18.69
CA PRO A 142 1.56 15.54 -19.68
C PRO A 142 0.62 16.73 -19.89
#